data_AF-A0A5P9XT99-F1
#
_entry.id   AF-A0A5P9XT99-F1
#
_cell.length_a   1.000
_cell.length_b   1.000
_cell.length_c   1.000
_cell.angle_alpha   90.00
_cell.angle_beta   90.00
_cell.angle_gamma   90.00
#
_symmetry.space_group_name_H-M   'P 1'
#
loop_
_entity.id
_entity.type
_entity.pdbx_description
1 polymer ?
#
loop_
_entity_poly.entity_id
_entity_poly.type
_entity_poly.pdbx_seq_one_letter_code
_entity_poly.pdbx_strand_id
1 'polypeptide(L)'
;MKQTPERLALAHAYSTCLGHAEALQEALVDLHQRDLHELEWNKLAKEDRRLLDQFAYRYTRIQDDMGTRLMPAILCALEEDIAAMPVVDRLNRLEQLGWLPSAAEWSELRRIRNAFAHDYPETPAGRHAQWRLAIAAAEQVLTILNGFATRMHTVLPD
;
A
#
# COMPACT_ATOMS: atom_id res chain seq x y z
N MET A 1 13.41 24.48 -10.67
CA MET A 1 13.18 25.44 -9.55
C MET A 1 14.16 25.19 -8.39
N LYS A 2 14.31 26.09 -7.40
CA LYS A 2 14.99 25.72 -6.13
C LYS A 2 14.13 24.64 -5.43
N GLN A 3 14.72 23.51 -5.06
CA GLN A 3 14.01 22.46 -4.32
C GLN A 3 13.64 22.98 -2.93
N THR A 4 12.35 23.06 -2.63
CA THR A 4 11.85 23.41 -1.29
C THR A 4 12.00 22.21 -0.34
N PRO A 5 12.02 22.42 0.99
CA PRO A 5 12.02 21.32 1.97
C PRO A 5 10.90 20.32 1.75
N GLU A 6 9.71 20.78 1.34
CA GLU A 6 8.53 19.98 1.07
C GLU A 6 8.75 19.09 -0.16
N ARG A 7 9.35 19.63 -1.24
CA ARG A 7 9.69 18.83 -2.43
C ARG A 7 10.75 17.77 -2.14
N LEU A 8 11.73 18.07 -1.29
CA LEU A 8 12.72 17.09 -0.84
C LEU A 8 12.09 15.98 0.02
N ALA A 9 11.20 16.35 0.94
CA ALA A 9 10.47 15.40 1.77
C ALA A 9 9.59 14.47 0.93
N LEU A 10 8.89 15.02 -0.08
CA LEU A 10 8.11 14.24 -1.04
C LEU A 10 9.00 13.26 -1.82
N ALA A 11 10.12 13.74 -2.39
CA ALA A 11 11.02 12.89 -3.14
C ALA A 11 11.56 11.72 -2.30
N HIS A 12 11.93 11.98 -1.03
CA HIS A 12 12.41 10.95 -0.12
C HIS A 12 11.30 9.94 0.27
N ALA A 13 10.10 10.42 0.61
CA ALA A 13 8.97 9.55 0.93
C ALA A 13 8.58 8.67 -0.25
N TYR A 14 8.59 9.23 -1.46
CA TYR A 14 8.29 8.49 -2.68
C TYR A 14 9.37 7.44 -2.98
N SER A 15 10.66 7.80 -2.90
CA SER A 15 11.77 6.85 -3.07
C SER A 15 11.71 5.68 -2.08
N THR A 16 11.32 5.96 -0.83
CA THR A 16 11.11 4.91 0.19
C THR A 16 9.97 3.97 -0.21
N CYS A 17 8.84 4.53 -0.70
CA CYS A 17 7.71 3.73 -1.17
C CYS A 17 8.07 2.90 -2.39
N LEU A 18 8.92 3.39 -3.30
CA LEU A 18 9.38 2.61 -4.45
C LEU A 18 10.15 1.36 -4.02
N GLY A 19 11.08 1.47 -3.07
CA GLY A 19 11.80 0.28 -2.57
C GLY A 19 10.87 -0.73 -1.89
N HIS A 20 9.82 -0.27 -1.21
CA HIS A 20 8.79 -1.15 -0.65
C HIS A 20 7.92 -1.80 -1.74
N ALA A 21 7.62 -1.06 -2.81
CA ALA A 21 6.82 -1.54 -3.93
C ALA A 21 7.57 -2.61 -4.72
N GLU A 22 8.86 -2.42 -5.00
CA GLU A 22 9.73 -3.41 -5.65
C GLU A 22 9.74 -4.72 -4.86
N ALA A 23 10.03 -4.65 -3.55
CA ALA A 23 10.05 -5.84 -2.70
C ALA A 23 8.68 -6.56 -2.64
N LEU A 24 7.58 -5.80 -2.58
CA LEU A 24 6.23 -6.37 -2.59
C LEU A 24 5.91 -7.03 -3.94
N GLN A 25 6.29 -6.40 -5.05
CA GLN A 25 6.08 -6.93 -6.40
C GLN A 25 6.80 -8.27 -6.57
N GLU A 26 8.04 -8.40 -6.08
CA GLU A 26 8.77 -9.67 -6.06
C GLU A 26 8.01 -10.73 -5.25
N ALA A 27 7.50 -10.37 -4.06
CA ALA A 27 6.71 -11.29 -3.23
C ALA A 27 5.45 -11.79 -3.95
N LEU A 28 4.77 -10.89 -4.66
CA LEU A 28 3.57 -11.20 -5.43
C LEU A 28 3.89 -12.11 -6.61
N VAL A 29 4.99 -11.88 -7.32
CA VAL A 29 5.44 -12.76 -8.41
C VAL A 29 5.71 -14.16 -7.88
N ASP A 30 6.47 -14.27 -6.78
CA ASP A 30 6.77 -15.56 -6.15
C ASP A 30 5.48 -16.27 -5.70
N LEU A 31 4.50 -15.54 -5.13
CA LEU A 31 3.22 -16.09 -4.70
C LEU A 31 2.36 -16.56 -5.87
N HIS A 32 2.29 -15.81 -6.97
CA HIS A 32 1.53 -16.20 -8.15
C HIS A 32 2.10 -17.44 -8.86
N GLN A 33 3.38 -17.73 -8.66
CA GLN A 33 4.00 -18.97 -9.14
C GLN A 33 3.69 -20.18 -8.25
N ARG A 34 3.16 -19.96 -7.04
CA ARG A 34 2.76 -21.05 -6.13
C ARG A 34 1.32 -21.46 -6.41
N ASP A 35 1.13 -22.77 -6.54
CA ASP A 35 -0.20 -23.37 -6.65
C ASP A 35 -0.77 -23.65 -5.25
N LEU A 36 -1.18 -22.59 -4.54
CA LEU A 36 -1.73 -22.70 -3.17
C LEU A 36 -3.24 -23.00 -3.21
N HIS A 37 -3.60 -24.28 -3.29
CA HIS A 37 -5.00 -24.72 -3.19
C HIS A 37 -5.57 -24.62 -1.77
N GLU A 38 -6.89 -24.55 -1.67
CA GLU A 38 -7.63 -24.43 -0.40
C GLU A 38 -7.27 -25.53 0.63
N LEU A 39 -6.97 -26.74 0.18
CA LEU A 39 -6.69 -27.89 1.04
C LEU A 39 -5.27 -27.88 1.64
N GLU A 40 -4.34 -27.11 1.05
CA GLU A 40 -2.92 -27.08 1.44
C GLU A 40 -2.64 -26.18 2.66
N TRP A 41 -3.59 -25.32 3.04
CA TRP A 41 -3.42 -24.37 4.14
C TRP A 41 -3.20 -25.02 5.51
N ASN A 42 -3.60 -26.27 5.70
CA ASN A 42 -3.33 -27.03 6.93
C ASN A 42 -1.92 -27.64 6.99
N LYS A 43 -1.21 -27.71 5.86
CA LYS A 43 0.10 -28.37 5.76
C LYS A 43 1.06 -27.58 4.88
N LEU A 44 1.04 -26.25 4.98
CA LEU A 44 1.95 -25.40 4.24
C LEU A 44 3.41 -25.79 4.50
N ALA A 45 4.17 -25.97 3.42
CA ALA A 45 5.60 -26.15 3.50
C ALA A 45 6.26 -24.96 4.21
N LYS A 46 7.44 -25.17 4.76
CA LYS A 46 8.17 -24.11 5.48
C LYS A 46 8.44 -22.92 4.56
N GLU A 47 8.73 -23.20 3.30
CA GLU A 47 9.03 -22.24 2.25
C GLU A 47 7.81 -21.37 1.94
N ASP A 48 6.63 -21.98 1.80
CA ASP A 48 5.39 -21.26 1.53
C ASP A 48 4.99 -20.36 2.72
N ARG A 49 5.12 -20.87 3.95
CA ARG A 49 4.90 -20.05 5.16
C ARG A 49 5.81 -18.82 5.20
N ARG A 50 7.10 -19.00 4.88
CA ARG A 50 8.05 -17.88 4.84
C ARG A 50 7.73 -16.89 3.73
N LEU A 51 7.24 -17.35 2.59
CA LEU A 51 6.85 -16.48 1.49
C LEU A 51 5.62 -15.64 1.87
N LEU A 52 4.64 -16.28 2.49
CA LEU A 52 3.46 -15.63 3.05
C LEU A 52 3.85 -14.56 4.09
N ASP A 53 4.68 -14.90 5.08
CA ASP A 53 5.13 -13.94 6.10
C ASP A 53 5.86 -12.72 5.48
N GLN A 54 6.70 -12.97 4.47
CA GLN A 54 7.39 -11.91 3.74
C GLN A 54 6.42 -11.00 2.99
N PHE A 55 5.43 -11.57 2.30
CA PHE A 55 4.37 -10.80 1.66
C PHE A 55 3.63 -9.95 2.70
N ALA A 56 3.21 -10.53 3.82
CA ALA A 56 2.42 -9.85 4.84
C ALA A 56 3.16 -8.62 5.40
N TYR A 57 4.45 -8.80 5.69
CA TYR A 57 5.33 -7.72 6.11
C TYR A 57 5.45 -6.64 5.02
N ARG A 58 5.77 -7.02 3.78
CA ARG A 58 5.97 -6.07 2.67
C ARG A 58 4.70 -5.28 2.34
N TYR A 59 3.55 -5.95 2.32
CA TYR A 59 2.24 -5.33 2.12
C TYR A 59 1.93 -4.29 3.22
N THR A 60 2.19 -4.65 4.48
CA THR A 60 2.01 -3.71 5.60
C THR A 60 2.92 -2.50 5.46
N ARG A 61 4.21 -2.71 5.16
CA ARG A 61 5.21 -1.64 5.02
C ARG A 61 4.86 -0.65 3.92
N ILE A 62 4.46 -1.11 2.73
CA ILE A 62 4.12 -0.18 1.64
C ILE A 62 2.90 0.67 2.00
N GLN A 63 1.84 0.06 2.55
CA GLN A 63 0.60 0.77 2.82
C GLN A 63 0.77 1.77 3.98
N ASP A 64 1.56 1.41 5.00
CA ASP A 64 1.88 2.31 6.11
C ASP A 64 2.70 3.51 5.67
N ASP A 65 3.80 3.31 4.93
CA ASP A 65 4.66 4.43 4.50
C ASP A 65 3.95 5.30 3.45
N MET A 66 3.13 4.71 2.57
CA MET A 66 2.26 5.48 1.68
C MET A 66 1.28 6.37 2.48
N GLY A 67 0.55 5.79 3.43
CA GLY A 67 -0.48 6.51 4.18
C GLY A 67 0.07 7.54 5.16
N THR A 68 1.18 7.24 5.83
CA THR A 68 1.71 8.07 6.92
C THR A 68 2.79 9.05 6.50
N ARG A 69 3.46 8.81 5.36
CA ARG A 69 4.57 9.65 4.89
C ARG A 69 4.28 10.25 3.52
N LEU A 70 4.02 9.41 2.51
CA LEU A 70 3.88 9.89 1.13
C LEU A 70 2.66 10.79 0.94
N MET A 71 1.48 10.34 1.39
CA MET A 71 0.23 11.10 1.27
C MET A 71 0.30 12.48 1.95
N PRO A 72 0.77 12.61 3.20
CA PRO A 72 1.05 13.92 3.81
C PRO A 72 2.07 14.75 3.01
N ALA A 73 3.17 14.14 2.54
CA ALA A 73 4.19 14.87 1.80
C ALA A 73 3.68 15.41 0.46
N ILE A 74 2.78 14.69 -0.22
CA ILE A 74 2.10 15.18 -1.43
C ILE A 74 1.31 16.45 -1.10
N LEU A 75 0.49 16.43 -0.04
CA LEU A 75 -0.31 17.59 0.35
C LEU A 75 0.57 18.79 0.74
N CYS A 76 1.64 18.57 1.51
CA CYS A 76 2.59 19.63 1.86
C CYS A 76 3.27 20.23 0.62
N ALA A 77 3.64 19.39 -0.37
CA ALA A 77 4.24 19.86 -1.61
C ALA A 77 3.25 20.64 -2.51
N LEU A 78 1.95 20.49 -2.26
CA LEU A 78 0.87 21.29 -2.87
C LEU A 78 0.50 22.51 -2.03
N GLU A 79 1.28 22.82 -0.99
CA GLU A 79 1.08 23.94 -0.07
C GLU A 79 -0.22 23.86 0.75
N GLU A 80 -0.76 22.65 0.96
CA GLU A 80 -1.91 22.43 1.85
C GLU A 80 -1.50 22.48 3.33
N ASP A 81 -2.28 23.17 4.16
CA ASP A 81 -2.10 23.14 5.62
C ASP A 81 -2.75 21.89 6.23
N ILE A 82 -1.94 20.84 6.39
CA ILE A 82 -2.40 19.55 6.90
C ILE A 82 -2.17 19.33 8.40
N ALA A 83 -1.56 20.28 9.10
CA ALA A 83 -1.09 20.08 10.48
C ALA A 83 -2.24 19.72 11.43
N ALA A 84 -3.37 20.41 11.29
CA ALA A 84 -4.59 20.14 12.05
C ALA A 84 -5.53 19.12 11.40
N MET A 85 -5.26 18.69 10.16
CA MET A 85 -6.17 17.79 9.43
C MET A 85 -6.09 16.36 9.98
N PRO A 86 -7.23 15.77 10.40
CA PRO A 86 -7.36 14.33 10.61
C PRO A 86 -6.99 13.51 9.36
N VAL A 87 -6.65 12.23 9.57
CA VAL A 87 -6.28 11.32 8.46
C VAL A 87 -7.39 11.23 7.40
N VAL A 88 -8.66 11.12 7.82
CA VAL A 88 -9.79 11.05 6.89
C VAL A 88 -9.90 12.29 6.01
N ASP A 89 -9.65 13.48 6.57
CA ASP A 89 -9.73 14.73 5.83
C ASP A 89 -8.58 14.86 4.84
N ARG A 90 -7.39 14.36 5.18
CA ARG A 90 -6.25 14.28 4.23
C ARG A 90 -6.57 13.36 3.04
N LEU A 91 -7.22 12.22 3.29
CA LEU A 91 -7.63 11.31 2.21
C LEU A 91 -8.69 11.95 1.31
N ASN A 92 -9.72 12.56 1.91
CA ASN A 92 -10.73 13.30 1.17
C ASN A 92 -10.13 14.44 0.36
N ARG A 93 -9.12 15.13 0.90
CA ARG A 93 -8.43 16.20 0.18
C ARG A 93 -7.63 15.67 -1.00
N LEU A 94 -6.90 14.57 -0.84
CA LEU A 94 -6.20 13.90 -1.94
C LEU A 94 -7.17 13.44 -3.04
N GLU A 95 -8.35 12.96 -2.68
CA GLU A 95 -9.40 12.59 -3.63
C GLU A 95 -9.93 13.81 -4.39
N GLN A 96 -10.30 14.89 -3.68
CA GLN A 96 -10.76 16.14 -4.29
C GLN A 96 -9.73 16.74 -5.25
N LEU A 97 -8.45 16.66 -4.90
CA LEU A 97 -7.35 17.15 -5.73
C LEU A 97 -7.05 16.20 -6.91
N GLY A 98 -7.66 15.01 -6.97
CA GLY A 98 -7.46 14.03 -8.03
C GLY A 98 -6.15 13.24 -7.92
N TRP A 99 -5.56 13.18 -6.72
CA TRP A 99 -4.38 12.35 -6.45
C TRP A 99 -4.78 10.94 -6.07
N LEU A 100 -5.73 10.79 -5.15
CA LEU A 100 -6.26 9.50 -4.72
C LEU A 100 -7.55 9.18 -5.49
N PRO A 101 -7.73 7.99 -6.07
CA PRO A 101 -8.96 7.65 -6.78
C PRO A 101 -10.20 7.66 -5.87
N SER A 102 -10.07 7.16 -4.64
CA SER A 102 -11.13 7.21 -3.62
C SER A 102 -10.56 7.08 -2.20
N ALA A 103 -10.95 7.99 -1.30
CA ALA A 103 -10.65 7.93 0.12
C ALA A 103 -11.34 6.75 0.82
N ALA A 104 -12.56 6.41 0.38
CA ALA A 104 -13.30 5.27 0.89
C ALA A 104 -12.62 3.95 0.53
N GLU A 105 -12.18 3.80 -0.72
CA GLU A 105 -11.44 2.62 -1.18
C GLU A 105 -10.13 2.46 -0.40
N TRP A 106 -9.35 3.54 -0.22
CA TRP A 106 -8.13 3.48 0.58
C TRP A 106 -8.39 3.02 2.02
N SER A 107 -9.48 3.50 2.62
CA SER A 107 -9.89 3.09 3.97
C SER A 107 -10.24 1.61 4.04
N GLU A 108 -10.89 1.08 3.01
CA GLU A 108 -11.20 -0.35 2.89
C GLU A 108 -9.94 -1.19 2.71
N LEU A 109 -8.98 -0.75 1.88
CA LEU A 109 -7.68 -1.42 1.73
C LEU A 109 -6.93 -1.51 3.06
N ARG A 110 -7.03 -0.48 3.91
CA ARG A 110 -6.46 -0.51 5.28
C ARG A 110 -7.20 -1.48 6.19
N ARG A 111 -8.52 -1.57 6.07
CA ARG A 111 -9.33 -2.54 6.82
C ARG A 111 -8.96 -3.97 6.46
N ILE A 112 -8.80 -4.27 5.16
CA ILE A 112 -8.36 -5.58 4.66
C ILE A 112 -6.99 -5.93 5.23
N ARG A 113 -6.01 -5.03 5.15
CA ARG A 113 -4.68 -5.24 5.76
C ARG A 113 -4.77 -5.50 7.26
N ASN A 114 -5.55 -4.70 8.00
CA ASN A 114 -5.67 -4.87 9.45
C ASN A 114 -6.27 -6.22 9.81
N ALA A 115 -7.35 -6.63 9.13
CA ALA A 115 -7.95 -7.94 9.32
C ALA A 115 -6.94 -9.05 8.99
N PHE A 116 -6.19 -8.89 7.92
CA PHE A 116 -5.17 -9.85 7.51
C PHE A 116 -4.02 -10.01 8.52
N ALA A 117 -3.65 -8.94 9.23
CA ALA A 117 -2.59 -8.98 10.24
C ALA A 117 -3.05 -9.51 11.62
N HIS A 118 -4.34 -9.46 11.93
CA HIS A 118 -4.86 -9.75 13.29
C HIS A 118 -5.86 -10.90 13.35
N ASP A 119 -6.67 -11.07 12.31
CA ASP A 119 -7.76 -12.04 12.27
C ASP A 119 -7.33 -13.23 11.43
N TYR A 120 -6.72 -14.25 12.02
CA TYR A 120 -6.43 -15.50 11.30
C TYR A 120 -7.65 -16.44 11.36
N PRO A 121 -8.30 -16.78 10.23
CA PRO A 121 -9.44 -17.68 10.24
C PRO A 121 -9.05 -19.08 10.70
N GLU A 122 -9.92 -19.71 11.50
CA GLU A 122 -9.71 -21.07 12.00
C GLU A 122 -9.80 -22.11 10.88
N THR A 123 -10.56 -21.83 9.80
CA THR A 123 -10.76 -22.76 8.68
C THR A 123 -9.76 -22.53 7.54
N PRO A 124 -9.32 -23.59 6.85
CA PRO A 124 -8.49 -23.48 5.63
C PRO A 124 -9.13 -22.60 4.56
N ALA A 125 -10.43 -22.79 4.33
CA ALA A 125 -11.23 -22.00 3.39
C ALA A 125 -11.20 -20.51 3.71
N GLY A 126 -11.39 -20.17 4.99
CA GLY A 126 -11.33 -18.78 5.46
C GLY A 126 -9.94 -18.17 5.26
N ARG A 127 -8.88 -18.90 5.64
CA ARG A 127 -7.50 -18.46 5.42
C ARG A 127 -7.24 -18.20 3.95
N HIS A 128 -7.56 -19.16 3.08
CA HIS A 128 -7.40 -19.01 1.64
C HIS A 128 -8.13 -17.78 1.08
N ALA A 129 -9.39 -17.57 1.46
CA ALA A 129 -10.18 -16.44 1.00
C ALA A 129 -9.59 -15.09 1.45
N GLN A 130 -9.20 -14.99 2.72
CA GLN A 130 -8.57 -13.79 3.26
C GLN A 130 -7.24 -13.48 2.58
N TRP A 131 -6.44 -14.50 2.30
CA TRP A 131 -5.18 -14.36 1.58
C TRP A 131 -5.36 -13.84 0.17
N ARG A 132 -6.33 -14.39 -0.57
CA ARG A 132 -6.67 -13.88 -1.91
C ARG A 132 -7.12 -12.43 -1.88
N LEU A 133 -7.91 -12.06 -0.86
CA LEU A 133 -8.35 -10.68 -0.67
C LEU A 133 -7.17 -9.75 -0.37
N ALA A 134 -6.22 -10.18 0.45
CA ALA A 134 -5.01 -9.42 0.77
C ALA A 134 -4.10 -9.23 -0.44
N ILE A 135 -3.93 -10.26 -1.28
CA ILE A 135 -3.17 -10.19 -2.54
C ILE A 135 -3.80 -9.14 -3.47
N ALA A 136 -5.10 -9.23 -3.74
CA ALA A 136 -5.79 -8.27 -4.59
C ALA A 136 -5.71 -6.83 -4.03
N ALA A 137 -5.84 -6.67 -2.70
CA ALA A 137 -5.69 -5.37 -2.05
C ALA A 137 -4.25 -4.83 -2.14
N ALA A 138 -3.24 -5.68 -2.07
CA ALA A 138 -1.83 -5.31 -2.24
C ALA A 138 -1.55 -4.82 -3.67
N GLU A 139 -2.07 -5.51 -4.68
CA GLU A 139 -2.01 -5.07 -6.09
C GLU A 139 -2.69 -3.72 -6.30
N GLN A 140 -3.83 -3.49 -5.65
CA GLN A 140 -4.51 -2.20 -5.72
C GLN A 140 -3.70 -1.08 -5.06
N VAL A 141 -3.01 -1.35 -3.95
CA VAL A 141 -2.08 -0.37 -3.34
C VAL A 141 -0.95 0.00 -4.30
N LEU A 142 -0.38 -0.97 -5.03
CA LEU A 142 0.64 -0.71 -6.05
C LEU A 142 0.09 0.13 -7.22
N THR A 143 -1.14 -0.14 -7.65
CA THR A 143 -1.84 0.66 -8.67
C THR A 143 -1.98 2.12 -8.23
N ILE A 144 -2.37 2.36 -6.98
CA ILE A 144 -2.50 3.72 -6.42
C ILE A 144 -1.15 4.43 -6.39
N LEU A 145 -0.07 3.73 -5.98
CA LEU A 145 1.28 4.31 -5.99
C LEU A 145 1.72 4.74 -7.39
N ASN A 146 1.48 3.90 -8.40
CA ASN A 146 1.76 4.23 -9.79
C ASN A 146 0.95 5.45 -10.25
N GLY A 147 -0.31 5.58 -9.82
CA GLY A 147 -1.12 6.77 -10.05
C GLY A 147 -0.49 8.04 -9.49
N PHE A 148 0.07 7.99 -8.27
CA PHE A 148 0.80 9.12 -7.70
C PHE A 148 2.04 9.48 -8.51
N ALA A 149 2.79 8.48 -9.00
CA ALA A 149 3.95 8.68 -9.85
C ALA A 149 3.62 9.45 -11.13
N THR A 150 2.55 9.05 -11.83
CA THR A 150 2.06 9.75 -13.01
C THR A 150 1.68 11.20 -12.68
N ARG A 151 0.98 11.41 -11.56
CA ARG A 151 0.55 12.73 -11.11
C ARG A 151 1.71 13.65 -10.76
N MET A 152 2.74 13.15 -10.07
CA MET A 152 3.94 13.93 -9.72
C MET A 152 4.60 14.53 -10.95
N HIS A 153 4.78 13.77 -12.02
CA HIS A 153 5.37 14.27 -13.26
C HIS A 153 4.53 15.37 -13.94
N THR A 154 3.21 15.35 -13.77
CA THR A 154 2.29 16.31 -14.42
C THR A 154 2.06 17.59 -13.60
N VAL A 155 1.93 17.47 -12.28
CA VAL A 155 1.50 18.57 -11.39
C VAL A 155 2.68 19.23 -10.69
N LEU A 156 3.79 18.50 -10.49
CA LEU A 156 4.98 18.99 -9.79
C LEU A 156 6.24 18.80 -10.64
N PRO A 157 6.35 19.42 -11.84
CA PRO A 157 7.52 19.30 -12.70
C PRO A 157 8.78 19.91 -12.06
N ASP A 158 9.96 19.33 -12.33
CA ASP A 158 11.25 19.68 -11.71
C ASP A 158 11.63 21.19 -11.74
#